data_AF-A0A8R1ES10-F1
#
_entry.id   AF-A0A8R1ES10-F1
#
_cell.length_a   1.000
_cell.length_b   1.000
_cell.length_c   1.000
_cell.angle_alpha   90.00
_cell.angle_beta   90.00
_cell.angle_gamma   90.00
#
_symmetry.space_group_name_H-M   'P 1'
#
loop_
_entity.id
_entity.type
_entity.pdbx_description
1 polymer ?
#
loop_
_entity_poly.entity_id
_entity_poly.type
_entity_poly.pdbx_seq_one_letter_code
_entity_poly.pdbx_strand_id
1 'polypeptide(L)' 'MGLASTLFRRTSSTGHYDSTWIQYFADEKKNHSFTMLSELKDAVWDKIQPSYLESLTTSRNNRLFQVMRKFEGPSSY' A
#
# COMPACT_ATOMS: atom_id res chain seq x y z
N MET A 1 -2.42 13.41 38.03
CA MET A 1 -1.08 13.92 38.42
C MET A 1 -0.18 12.73 38.73
N GLY A 2 0.82 12.46 37.86
CA GLY A 2 2.00 11.58 38.09
C GLY A 2 1.69 10.09 38.28
N LEU A 3 2.39 9.12 37.69
CA LEU A 3 3.84 9.00 37.57
C LEU A 3 4.19 8.06 36.40
N ALA A 4 4.44 8.63 35.22
CA ALA A 4 4.99 7.95 34.04
C ALA A 4 6.51 7.70 34.20
N SER A 5 6.95 7.09 35.31
CA SER A 5 8.36 7.17 35.72
C SER A 5 9.04 5.82 36.01
N THR A 6 8.42 4.69 35.69
CA THR A 6 9.03 3.37 35.99
C THR A 6 9.68 2.68 34.79
N LEU A 7 9.74 3.32 33.61
CA LEU A 7 10.46 2.77 32.45
C LEU A 7 12.00 2.92 32.54
N PHE A 8 12.51 3.59 33.57
CA PHE A 8 13.95 3.76 33.79
C PHE A 8 14.39 3.13 35.12
N ARG A 9 14.01 1.87 35.35
CA ARG A 9 14.64 1.08 36.42
C ARG A 9 16.05 0.69 35.97
N ARG A 10 17.02 1.55 36.28
CA ARG A 10 18.45 1.24 36.23
C ARG A 10 18.74 0.19 37.31
N THR A 11 18.61 -1.09 36.98
CA THR A 11 19.16 -2.19 37.79
C THR A 11 20.21 -2.94 36.98
N SER A 12 21.48 -2.65 37.29
CA SER A 12 22.54 -3.63 37.54
C SER A 12 23.90 -3.15 37.02
N SER A 13 24.89 -3.25 37.91
CA SER A 13 26.32 -2.97 37.74
C SER A 13 27.06 -4.03 36.91
N THR A 14 26.38 -4.69 35.97
CA THR A 14 26.98 -5.69 35.09
C THR A 14 26.18 -5.66 33.80
N GLY A 15 26.84 -5.34 32.69
CA GLY A 15 26.26 -4.96 31.39
C GLY A 15 25.38 -6.02 30.73
N HIS A 16 24.21 -6.29 31.28
CA HIS A 16 23.14 -7.03 30.63
C HIS A 16 22.17 -6.01 30.04
N TYR A 17 22.33 -5.76 28.73
CA TYR A 17 21.43 -4.90 27.98
C TYR A 17 20.05 -5.56 27.90
N ASP A 18 19.04 -4.87 28.43
CA ASP A 18 17.65 -5.30 28.39
C ASP A 18 17.18 -5.39 26.93
N SER A 19 17.11 -6.61 26.42
CA SER A 19 16.82 -6.92 25.01
C SER A 19 15.33 -6.70 24.66
N THR A 20 14.48 -6.43 25.65
CA THR A 20 13.04 -6.23 25.47
C THR A 20 12.72 -5.03 24.58
N TRP A 21 13.48 -3.93 24.69
CA TRP A 21 13.31 -2.75 23.84
C TRP A 21 13.68 -3.01 22.38
N ILE A 22 14.72 -3.81 22.14
CA ILE A 22 15.14 -4.20 20.78
C ILE A 22 14.08 -5.10 20.15
N GLN A 23 13.51 -6.02 20.94
CA GLN A 23 12.42 -6.89 20.53
C GLN A 23 11.16 -6.09 20.15
N TYR A 24 10.81 -5.08 20.95
CA TYR A 24 9.68 -4.19 20.69
C TYR A 24 9.81 -3.47 19.35
N PHE A 25 10.96 -2.85 19.08
CA PHE A 25 11.19 -2.17 17.79
C PHE A 25 11.24 -3.12 16.60
N ALA A 26 11.76 -4.34 16.80
CA ALA A 26 11.79 -5.36 15.75
C ALA A 26 10.38 -5.85 15.40
N ASP A 27 9.51 -6.04 16.40
CA ASP A 27 8.13 -6.47 16.21
C ASP A 27 7.25 -5.36 15.61
N GLU A 28 7.45 -4.11 16.06
CA GLU A 28 6.79 -2.93 15.49
C GLU A 28 7.10 -2.82 13.98
N LYS A 29 8.38 -2.87 13.58
CA LYS A 29 8.73 -2.78 12.14
C LYS A 29 8.20 -3.93 11.30
N LYS A 30 8.12 -5.14 11.87
CA LYS A 30 7.67 -6.33 11.14
C LYS A 30 6.16 -6.32 10.92
N ASN A 31 5.37 -5.83 11.88
CA ASN A 31 3.92 -5.86 11.78
C ASN A 31 3.35 -4.61 11.09
N HIS A 32 3.96 -3.43 11.25
CA HIS A 32 3.43 -2.18 10.70
C HIS A 32 3.54 -2.06 9.17
N SER A 33 4.58 -2.64 8.55
CA SER A 33 4.74 -2.57 7.08
C SER A 33 3.63 -3.33 6.34
N PHE A 34 3.24 -4.49 6.86
CA PHE A 34 2.13 -5.27 6.30
C PHE A 34 0.77 -4.60 6.57
N THR A 35 0.57 -3.98 7.73
CA THR A 35 -0.63 -3.20 8.02
C THR A 35 -0.80 -2.02 7.06
N MET A 36 0.27 -1.26 6.79
CA MET A 36 0.23 -0.16 5.82
C MET A 36 -0.05 -0.65 4.40
N LEU A 37 0.48 -1.81 4.00
CA LEU A 37 0.20 -2.41 2.69
C LEU A 37 -1.25 -2.89 2.58
N SER A 38 -1.82 -3.48 3.65
CA SER A 38 -3.23 -3.86 3.66
C SER A 38 -4.16 -2.65 3.61
N GLU A 39 -3.86 -1.59 4.38
CA GLU A 39 -4.63 -0.35 4.37
C GLU A 39 -4.55 0.34 3.00
N LEU A 40 -3.37 0.35 2.38
CA LEU A 40 -3.21 0.88 1.02
C LEU A 40 -4.00 0.05 0.00
N LYS A 41 -3.97 -1.27 0.11
CA LYS A 41 -4.74 -2.17 -0.77
C LYS A 41 -6.24 -1.89 -0.61
N ASP A 42 -6.77 -1.83 0.60
CA ASP A 42 -8.19 -1.54 0.83
C ASP A 42 -8.56 -0.12 0.36
N ALA A 43 -7.68 0.87 0.57
CA ALA A 43 -7.93 2.26 0.19
C ALA A 43 -7.87 2.51 -1.32
N VAL A 44 -7.11 1.72 -2.07
CA VAL A 44 -6.90 1.90 -3.52
C VAL A 44 -7.66 0.88 -4.33
N TRP A 45 -7.49 -0.42 -4.03
CA TRP A 45 -8.03 -1.51 -4.83
C TRP A 45 -9.55 -1.61 -4.71
N ASP A 46 -10.09 -1.57 -3.49
CA ASP A 46 -11.52 -1.77 -3.26
C ASP A 46 -12.37 -0.56 -3.70
N LYS A 47 -11.75 0.60 -3.90
CA LYS A 47 -12.40 1.80 -4.44
C LYS A 47 -12.52 1.80 -5.96
N ILE A 48 -11.82 0.90 -6.65
CA ILE A 48 -11.93 0.80 -8.11
C ILE A 48 -13.27 0.18 -8.45
N GLN A 49 -14.17 0.98 -9.03
CA GLN A 49 -15.45 0.49 -9.49
C GLN A 49 -15.26 -0.43 -10.72
N PRO A 50 -15.93 -1.59 -10.78
CA PRO A 50 -15.85 -2.49 -11.93
C PRO A 50 -16.22 -1.81 -13.27
N SER A 51 -17.19 -0.88 -13.25
CA SER A 51 -17.59 -0.10 -14.42
C SER A 51 -16.45 0.76 -14.99
N TYR A 52 -15.51 1.21 -14.14
CA TYR A 52 -14.33 1.93 -14.60
C TYR A 52 -13.45 1.02 -15.46
N LEU A 53 -13.26 -0.25 -15.07
CA LEU A 53 -12.49 -1.23 -15.83
C LEU A 53 -13.17 -1.57 -17.17
N GLU A 54 -14.49 -1.68 -17.19
CA GLU A 54 -15.27 -1.86 -18.42
C GLU A 54 -15.14 -0.65 -19.36
N SER A 55 -15.15 0.57 -18.81
CA SER A 55 -14.95 1.80 -19.58
C SER A 55 -13.55 1.88 -20.20
N LEU A 56 -12.51 1.44 -19.47
CA LEU A 56 -11.15 1.36 -19.96
C LEU A 56 -11.03 0.35 -21.11
N THR A 57 -11.68 -0.81 -20.96
CA THR A 57 -11.73 -1.84 -22.01
C THR A 57 -12.40 -1.33 -23.27
N THR A 58 -13.54 -0.64 -23.11
CA THR A 58 -14.30 -0.02 -24.20
C THR A 58 -13.48 1.08 -24.89
N SER A 59 -12.85 1.96 -24.11
CA SER A 59 -11.98 3.02 -24.60
C SER A 59 -10.79 2.47 -25.41
N ARG A 60 -10.14 1.41 -24.92
CA ARG A 60 -9.06 0.72 -25.64
C ARG A 60 -9.52 0.22 -27.01
N ASN A 61 -10.67 -0.46 -27.07
CA ASN A 61 -11.21 -0.99 -28.32
C ASN A 61 -11.56 0.13 -29.30
N ASN A 62 -12.16 1.22 -28.81
CA ASN A 62 -12.45 2.40 -29.64
C ASN A 62 -11.19 3.05 -30.20
N ARG A 63 -10.13 3.18 -29.37
CA ARG A 63 -8.83 3.71 -29.83
C ARG A 63 -8.22 2.82 -30.90
N LEU A 64 -8.27 1.50 -30.72
CA LEU A 64 -7.79 0.54 -31.73
C LEU A 64 -8.55 0.69 -33.05
N PHE A 65 -9.88 0.77 -32.98
CA PHE A 65 -10.71 0.97 -34.16
C PHE A 65 -10.40 2.29 -34.89
N GLN A 66 -10.19 3.39 -34.16
CA GLN A 66 -9.78 4.66 -34.74
C GLN A 66 -8.42 4.56 -35.45
N VAL A 67 -7.48 3.82 -34.86
CA VAL A 67 -6.17 3.56 -35.47
C VAL A 67 -6.35 2.77 -36.76
N MET A 68 -7.11 1.69 -36.76
CA MET A 68 -7.40 0.89 -37.96
C MET A 68 -8.04 1.73 -39.06
N ARG A 69 -9.06 2.52 -38.71
CA ARG A 69 -9.74 3.47 -39.63
C ARG A 69 -8.78 4.51 -40.22
N LYS A 70 -7.78 4.95 -39.46
CA LYS A 70 -6.78 5.91 -39.95
C LYS A 70 -5.81 5.27 -40.94
N PHE A 71 -5.52 3.97 -40.79
CA PHE A 71 -4.65 3.23 -41.69
C PHE A 71 -5.36 2.68 -42.94
N GLU A 72 -6.66 2.37 -42.85
CA GLU A 72 -7.46 1.91 -43.99
C GLU A 72 -7.91 3.04 -44.93
N GLY A 73 -7.65 4.30 -44.58
CA GLY A 73 -8.10 5.47 -45.35
C GLY A 73 -9.64 5.60 -45.37
N PRO A 74 -10.20 6.68 -45.94
CA PRO A 74 -11.64 6.74 -46.17
C PRO A 74 -12.04 5.56 -47.07
N SER A 75 -12.82 4.63 -46.52
CA SER A 75 -13.59 3.68 -47.32
C SER A 75 -14.47 4.50 -48.26
N SER A 76 -14.15 4.48 -49.55
CA SER A 76 -15.02 5.04 -50.59
C SER A 76 -16.26 4.16 -50.69
N TYR A 77 -17.35 4.63 -50.09
CA TYR A 77 -18.70 4.25 -50.45
C TYR A 77 -19.50 5.53 -50.66
#